data_AF-A0A8D2JBI3-F1
#
_entry.id   AF-A0A8D2JBI3-F1
#
_cell.length_a   1.000
_cell.length_b   1.000
_cell.length_c   1.000
_cell.angle_alpha   90.00
_cell.angle_beta   90.00
_cell.angle_gamma   90.00
#
_symmetry.space_group_name_H-M   'P 1'
#
loop_
_entity.id
_entity.type
_entity.pdbx_description
1 polymer ?
#
loop_
_entity_poly.entity_id
_entity_poly.type
_entity_poly.pdbx_seq_one_letter_code
_entity_poly.pdbx_strand_id
1 'polypeptide(L)'
;LILQNDPKYAIKKVEEVRKLVDNELGFKQGALACPSQTRTYLFVSNEKKIVGCLIAEPVRQAFRVLSEPAALLESPTKNSLEHQRAWCCSATPERVFCGVSRIWVFSLMRRKRIASRLVDVLRRTFLFGSCLSTSEIAFSDPTPDGKVFATKYCKTPNFLVYNFIS
;
A
#
# COMPACT_ATOMS: atom_id res chain seq x y z
N LEU A 1 4.41 -14.18 -6.90
CA LEU A 1 4.91 -13.89 -5.54
C LEU A 1 6.39 -14.21 -5.54
N ILE A 2 7.22 -13.32 -5.00
CA ILE A 2 8.64 -13.56 -4.80
C ILE A 2 8.94 -13.38 -3.30
N LEU A 3 9.66 -14.35 -2.74
CA LEU A 3 10.10 -14.40 -1.34
C LEU A 3 11.62 -14.19 -1.26
N GLN A 4 12.14 -13.78 -0.10
CA GLN A 4 13.58 -13.52 0.08
C GLN A 4 14.49 -14.74 -0.14
N ASN A 5 13.94 -15.96 -0.02
CA ASN A 5 14.67 -17.22 -0.24
C ASN A 5 14.56 -17.75 -1.68
N ASP A 6 13.93 -17.00 -2.58
CA ASP A 6 13.83 -17.39 -3.99
C ASP A 6 15.18 -17.26 -4.73
N PRO A 7 15.31 -17.86 -5.92
CA PRO A 7 16.55 -17.79 -6.69
C PRO A 7 17.07 -16.37 -6.93
N LYS A 8 18.40 -16.20 -6.95
CA LYS A 8 19.08 -14.90 -7.06
C LYS A 8 18.60 -14.03 -8.23
N TYR A 9 18.22 -14.63 -9.36
CA TYR A 9 17.70 -13.88 -10.51
C TYR A 9 16.36 -13.19 -10.21
N ALA A 10 15.50 -13.83 -9.41
CA ALA A 10 14.20 -13.29 -9.02
C ALA A 10 14.38 -12.14 -8.02
N ILE A 11 15.26 -12.32 -7.04
CA ILE A 11 15.61 -11.27 -6.07
C ILE A 11 16.21 -10.06 -6.78
N LYS A 12 17.14 -10.27 -7.72
CA LYS A 12 17.72 -9.18 -8.52
C LYS A 12 16.63 -8.42 -9.28
N LYS A 13 15.65 -9.13 -9.85
CA LYS A 13 14.52 -8.49 -10.54
C LYS A 13 13.64 -7.68 -9.59
N VAL A 14 13.37 -8.18 -8.39
CA VAL A 14 12.63 -7.45 -7.36
C VAL A 14 13.35 -6.17 -6.99
N GLU A 15 14.67 -6.20 -6.80
CA GLU A 15 15.46 -5.00 -6.48
C GLU A 15 15.43 -3.96 -7.62
N GLU A 16 15.50 -4.38 -8.88
CA GLU A 16 15.32 -3.48 -10.02
C GLU A 16 13.95 -2.81 -10.02
N VAL A 17 12.89 -3.59 -9.80
CA VAL A 17 11.51 -3.08 -9.75
C VAL A 17 11.33 -2.16 -8.55
N ARG A 18 11.87 -2.51 -7.39
CA ARG A 18 11.80 -1.69 -6.17
C ARG A 18 12.45 -0.32 -6.39
N LYS A 19 13.64 -0.27 -7.00
CA LYS A 19 14.31 0.99 -7.35
C LYS A 19 13.45 1.86 -8.27
N LEU A 20 12.81 1.26 -9.28
CA LEU A 20 11.89 1.99 -10.16
C LEU A 20 10.69 2.54 -9.36
N VAL A 21 10.06 1.71 -8.54
CA VAL A 21 8.90 2.10 -7.73
C VAL A 21 9.26 3.21 -6.73
N ASP A 22 10.38 3.08 -6.03
CA ASP A 22 10.84 4.09 -5.07
C ASP A 22 11.11 5.43 -5.79
N ASN A 23 11.74 5.41 -6.97
CA ASN A 23 11.95 6.60 -7.78
C ASN A 23 10.64 7.25 -8.24
N GLU A 24 9.68 6.47 -8.74
CA GLU A 24 8.39 7.00 -9.23
C GLU A 24 7.51 7.54 -8.10
N LEU A 25 7.61 6.98 -6.89
CA LEU A 25 6.88 7.45 -5.71
C LEU A 25 7.60 8.58 -4.98
N GLY A 26 8.82 8.95 -5.41
CA GLY A 26 9.62 10.01 -4.78
C GLY A 26 10.31 9.60 -3.48
N PHE A 27 10.40 8.30 -3.18
CA PHE A 27 11.12 7.80 -2.01
C PHE A 27 12.65 7.87 -2.25
N LYS A 28 13.35 8.71 -1.47
CA LYS A 28 14.82 8.69 -1.43
C LYS A 28 15.28 7.52 -0.56
N GLN A 29 15.50 6.35 -1.16
CA GLN A 29 16.00 5.14 -0.48
C GLN A 29 15.29 4.85 0.87
N GLY A 30 13.94 4.88 0.86
CA GLY A 30 13.18 4.56 2.07
C GLY A 30 13.47 3.12 2.50
N ALA A 31 14.14 2.94 3.63
CA ALA A 31 14.41 1.63 4.18
C ALA A 31 13.07 0.92 4.48
N LEU A 32 12.94 -0.32 4.02
CA LEU A 32 11.88 -1.22 4.50
C LEU A 32 12.16 -1.48 5.99
N ALA A 33 11.12 -1.55 6.82
CA ALA A 33 11.32 -1.79 8.26
C ALA A 33 11.99 -3.16 8.50
N CYS A 34 11.65 -4.15 7.67
CA CYS A 34 12.30 -5.46 7.69
C CYS A 34 12.47 -6.03 6.27
N PRO A 35 13.56 -5.69 5.55
CA PRO A 35 13.79 -6.17 4.18
C PRO A 35 13.73 -7.70 4.06
N SER A 36 14.23 -8.40 5.08
CA SER A 36 14.34 -9.87 5.12
C SER A 36 13.02 -10.62 5.26
N GLN A 37 11.92 -9.95 5.60
CA GLN A 37 10.59 -10.56 5.75
C GLN A 37 9.58 -10.08 4.71
N THR A 38 10.06 -9.36 3.69
CA THR A 38 9.19 -8.81 2.66
C THR A 38 8.74 -9.85 1.64
N ARG A 39 7.54 -9.63 1.13
CA ARG A 39 6.91 -10.41 0.06
C ARG A 39 6.57 -9.48 -1.10
N THR A 40 7.07 -9.80 -2.29
CA THR A 40 6.85 -8.98 -3.48
C THR A 40 5.86 -9.63 -4.42
N TYR A 41 4.81 -8.90 -4.75
CA TYR A 41 3.77 -9.29 -5.69
C TYR A 41 3.93 -8.46 -6.95
N LEU A 42 4.10 -9.14 -8.09
CA LEU A 42 4.25 -8.51 -9.40
C LEU A 42 3.04 -8.82 -10.25
N PHE A 43 2.51 -7.80 -10.92
CA PHE A 43 1.52 -7.96 -11.96
C PHE A 43 2.22 -7.92 -13.32
N VAL A 44 2.19 -9.03 -14.04
CA VAL A 44 2.83 -9.19 -15.35
C VAL A 44 1.77 -9.12 -16.45
N SER A 45 1.96 -8.25 -17.44
CA SER A 45 1.08 -8.12 -18.60
C SER A 45 1.26 -9.29 -19.59
N ASN A 46 0.37 -9.37 -20.58
CA ASN A 46 0.47 -10.35 -21.65
C ASN A 46 1.77 -10.17 -22.47
N GLU A 47 2.26 -8.93 -22.62
CA GLU A 47 3.57 -8.66 -23.27
C GLU A 47 4.78 -8.91 -22.35
N LYS A 48 4.60 -9.66 -21.25
CA LYS A 48 5.65 -10.02 -20.29
C LYS A 48 6.31 -8.81 -19.62
N LYS A 49 5.60 -7.69 -19.52
CA LYS A 49 6.06 -6.49 -18.80
C LYS A 49 5.50 -6.47 -17.38
N ILE A 50 6.31 -6.02 -16.43
CA ILE A 50 5.85 -5.79 -15.05
C ILE A 50 5.14 -4.44 -15.04
N VAL A 51 3.81 -4.45 -14.86
CA VAL A 51 2.97 -3.25 -14.90
C VAL A 51 2.33 -2.91 -13.55
N GLY A 52 2.59 -3.74 -12.54
CA GLY A 52 2.20 -3.48 -11.17
C GLY A 52 3.13 -4.17 -10.18
N CYS A 53 3.33 -3.54 -9.03
CA CYS A 53 4.17 -4.02 -7.95
C CYS A 53 3.49 -3.73 -6.61
N LEU A 54 3.51 -4.70 -5.71
CA LEU A 54 3.14 -4.53 -4.31
C LEU A 54 4.21 -5.19 -3.45
N ILE A 55 4.78 -4.43 -2.51
CA ILE A 55 5.73 -4.93 -1.51
C ILE A 55 4.99 -4.94 -0.17
N ALA A 56 4.93 -6.11 0.45
CA ALA A 56 4.30 -6.30 1.74
C ALA A 56 5.29 -6.79 2.79
N GLU A 57 5.04 -6.45 4.04
CA GLU A 57 5.85 -6.84 5.19
C GLU A 57 4.96 -7.19 6.39
N PRO A 58 5.41 -8.05 7.32
CA PRO A 58 4.63 -8.35 8.52
C PRO A 58 4.58 -7.11 9.43
N VAL A 59 3.38 -6.77 9.88
CA VAL A 59 3.13 -5.64 10.78
C VAL A 59 2.22 -6.12 11.90
N ARG A 60 2.48 -5.70 13.14
CA ARG A 60 1.69 -6.10 14.32
C ARG A 60 0.56 -5.14 14.64
N GLN A 61 0.79 -3.84 14.44
CA GLN A 61 -0.11 -2.77 14.84
C GLN A 61 -0.16 -1.68 13.78
N ALA A 62 -1.33 -1.07 13.63
CA ALA A 62 -1.58 0.06 12.75
C ALA A 62 -2.60 1.02 13.40
N PHE A 63 -2.79 2.18 12.80
CA PHE A 63 -3.62 3.25 13.34
C PHE A 63 -4.68 3.66 12.32
N ARG A 64 -5.91 3.90 12.77
CA ARG A 64 -6.99 4.38 11.90
C ARG A 64 -6.71 5.78 11.41
N VAL A 65 -6.86 6.02 10.11
CA VAL A 65 -6.97 7.37 9.58
C VAL A 65 -8.24 8.02 10.14
N LEU A 66 -8.12 9.26 10.62
CA LEU A 66 -9.23 10.06 11.07
C LEU A 66 -9.73 10.89 9.88
N SER A 67 -10.99 10.68 9.51
CA SER A 67 -11.67 11.59 8.58
C SER A 67 -12.01 12.89 9.32
N GLU A 68 -11.80 14.05 8.69
CA GLU A 68 -12.29 15.31 9.24
C GLU A 68 -13.83 15.24 9.37
N PRO A 69 -14.41 15.71 10.48
CA PRO A 69 -15.85 15.69 10.66
C PRO A 69 -16.52 16.55 9.58
N ALA A 70 -17.62 16.03 9.02
CA ALA A 70 -18.37 16.69 7.94
C ALA A 70 -18.85 18.12 8.27
N ALA A 71 -18.89 18.48 9.56
CA ALA A 71 -19.26 19.83 10.02
C ALA A 71 -18.31 20.95 9.55
N LEU A 72 -17.10 20.64 9.05
CA LEU A 72 -16.18 21.63 8.48
C LEU A 72 -16.31 21.79 6.94
N LEU A 73 -17.18 20.99 6.31
CA LEU A 73 -17.36 20.95 4.85
C LEU A 73 -18.39 21.97 4.32
N GLU A 74 -19.05 22.74 5.20
CA GLU A 74 -20.05 23.76 4.80
C GLU A 74 -19.44 25.05 4.21
N SER A 75 -18.11 25.13 4.04
CA SER A 75 -17.49 26.26 3.32
C SER A 75 -17.43 26.00 1.80
N PRO A 76 -18.02 26.85 0.92
CA PRO A 76 -18.23 26.54 -0.50
C PRO A 76 -16.96 26.45 -1.38
N THR A 77 -15.76 26.58 -0.80
CA THR A 77 -14.52 26.86 -1.53
C THR A 77 -13.46 25.75 -1.48
N LYS A 78 -13.73 24.55 -0.92
CA LYS A 78 -12.66 23.59 -0.55
C LYS A 78 -12.60 22.24 -1.27
N ASN A 79 -13.31 22.03 -2.38
CA ASN A 79 -13.32 20.71 -3.06
C ASN A 79 -12.00 20.31 -3.77
N SER A 80 -11.02 21.21 -3.91
CA SER A 80 -9.80 20.93 -4.69
C SER A 80 -8.54 20.61 -3.87
N LEU A 81 -8.56 20.70 -2.53
CA LEU A 81 -7.34 20.60 -1.70
C LEU A 81 -7.31 19.45 -0.69
N GLU A 82 -8.37 18.64 -0.57
CA GLU A 82 -8.40 17.50 0.38
C GLU A 82 -7.28 16.47 0.14
N HIS A 83 -6.90 16.27 -1.13
CA HIS A 83 -5.86 15.33 -1.53
C HIS A 83 -4.45 15.76 -1.09
N GLN A 84 -4.23 17.04 -0.77
CA GLN A 84 -2.92 17.60 -0.41
C GLN A 84 -2.74 17.85 1.10
N ARG A 85 -3.76 17.58 1.92
CA ARG A 85 -3.66 17.75 3.38
C ARG A 85 -2.97 16.55 4.05
N ALA A 86 -2.17 16.85 5.07
CA ALA A 86 -1.67 15.84 6.01
C ALA A 86 -2.86 15.11 6.66
N TRP A 87 -2.77 13.79 6.83
CA TRP A 87 -3.77 13.03 7.59
C TRP A 87 -3.46 13.09 9.08
N CYS A 88 -4.49 12.88 9.90
CA CYS A 88 -4.33 12.49 11.30
C CYS A 88 -4.72 11.02 11.45
N CYS A 89 -4.17 10.37 12.48
CA CYS A 89 -4.56 9.02 12.83
C CYS A 89 -4.94 8.92 14.31
N SER A 90 -5.72 7.90 14.66
CA SER A 90 -6.06 7.58 16.04
C SER A 90 -4.79 7.26 16.83
N ALA A 91 -4.75 7.65 18.10
CA ALA A 91 -3.69 7.23 19.02
C ALA A 91 -3.84 5.76 19.47
N THR A 92 -4.99 5.13 19.22
CA THR A 92 -5.26 3.75 19.62
C THR A 92 -4.76 2.78 18.55
N PRO A 93 -3.82 1.88 18.87
CA PRO A 93 -3.35 0.88 17.91
C PRO A 93 -4.37 -0.23 17.71
N GLU A 94 -4.60 -0.61 16.45
CA GLU A 94 -5.38 -1.79 16.05
C GLU A 94 -4.45 -2.91 15.57
N ARG A 95 -4.80 -4.15 15.90
CA ARG A 95 -4.02 -5.33 15.50
C ARG A 95 -4.16 -5.58 14.00
N VAL A 96 -3.03 -5.72 13.32
CA VAL A 96 -2.95 -6.13 11.91
C VAL A 96 -1.97 -7.27 11.75
N PHE A 97 -1.94 -7.85 10.55
CA PHE A 97 -0.99 -8.91 10.21
C PHE A 97 -0.03 -8.51 9.08
N CYS A 98 -0.49 -7.61 8.20
CA CYS A 98 0.24 -7.27 6.99
C CYS A 98 0.24 -5.77 6.72
N GLY A 99 1.42 -5.22 6.44
CA GLY A 99 1.60 -3.88 5.92
C GLY A 99 1.84 -3.90 4.41
N VAL A 100 1.12 -3.05 3.69
CA VAL A 100 1.42 -2.67 2.30
C VAL A 100 2.44 -1.54 2.35
N SER A 101 3.70 -1.91 2.19
CA SER A 101 4.84 -0.99 2.26
C SER A 101 4.95 -0.13 0.99
N ARG A 102 4.74 -0.76 -0.17
CA ARG A 102 4.68 -0.07 -1.47
C ARG A 102 3.56 -0.67 -2.30
N ILE A 103 2.82 0.16 -3.00
CA ILE A 103 1.90 -0.27 -4.05
C ILE A 103 2.04 0.67 -5.24
N TRP A 104 2.23 0.09 -6.42
CA TRP A 104 2.50 0.83 -7.63
C TRP A 104 1.85 0.15 -8.83
N VAL A 105 1.35 0.96 -9.75
CA VAL A 105 0.83 0.53 -11.04
C VAL A 105 1.33 1.51 -12.09
N PHE A 106 1.85 0.97 -13.19
CA PHE A 106 2.30 1.74 -14.33
C PHE A 106 1.21 2.72 -14.78
N SER A 107 1.56 3.99 -14.98
CA SER A 107 0.62 5.11 -15.13
C SER A 107 -0.47 4.84 -16.18
N LEU A 108 -0.08 4.36 -17.36
CA LEU A 108 -1.00 4.05 -18.48
C LEU A 108 -1.89 2.82 -18.24
N MET A 109 -1.60 2.05 -17.19
CA MET A 109 -2.34 0.86 -16.79
C MET A 109 -3.11 1.04 -15.48
N ARG A 110 -3.10 2.25 -14.90
CA ARG A 110 -3.92 2.59 -13.73
C ARG A 110 -5.40 2.47 -14.04
N ARG A 111 -6.22 2.38 -12.98
CA ARG A 111 -7.69 2.26 -13.03
C ARG A 111 -8.23 0.98 -13.71
N LYS A 112 -7.36 0.04 -14.11
CA LYS A 112 -7.72 -1.29 -14.65
C LYS A 112 -7.74 -2.41 -13.59
N ARG A 113 -8.12 -2.08 -12.34
CA ARG A 113 -8.18 -3.00 -11.18
C ARG A 113 -6.87 -3.72 -10.79
N ILE A 114 -5.73 -3.37 -11.36
CA ILE A 114 -4.43 -4.02 -11.07
C ILE A 114 -4.08 -3.93 -9.58
N ALA A 115 -4.13 -2.74 -8.99
CA ALA A 115 -3.86 -2.54 -7.56
C ALA A 115 -4.81 -3.35 -6.67
N SER A 116 -6.12 -3.37 -6.98
CA SER A 116 -7.08 -4.18 -6.24
C SER A 116 -6.73 -5.67 -6.30
N ARG A 117 -6.41 -6.19 -7.49
CA ARG A 117 -6.02 -7.59 -7.68
C ARG A 117 -4.73 -7.95 -6.94
N LEU A 118 -3.76 -7.04 -6.89
CA LEU A 118 -2.54 -7.24 -6.09
C LEU A 118 -2.86 -7.39 -4.61
N VAL A 119 -3.71 -6.52 -4.05
CA VAL A 119 -4.14 -6.61 -2.64
C VAL A 119 -5.03 -7.83 -2.39
N ASP A 120 -5.87 -8.23 -3.34
CA ASP A 120 -6.68 -9.46 -3.22
C ASP A 120 -5.79 -10.71 -3.13
N VAL A 121 -4.75 -10.80 -3.95
CA VAL A 121 -3.78 -11.91 -3.90
C VAL A 121 -2.97 -11.86 -2.61
N LEU A 122 -2.51 -10.68 -2.20
CA LEU A 122 -1.84 -10.46 -0.90
C LEU A 122 -2.68 -11.04 0.24
N ARG A 123 -3.94 -10.63 0.36
CA ARG A 123 -4.84 -11.06 1.45
C ARG A 123 -5.01 -12.57 1.52
N ARG A 124 -5.03 -13.25 0.36
CA ARG A 124 -5.22 -14.71 0.26
C ARG A 124 -3.95 -15.54 0.49
N THR A 125 -2.77 -14.93 0.39
CA THR A 125 -1.50 -15.67 0.33
C THR A 125 -0.47 -15.21 1.37
N PHE A 126 -0.69 -14.08 2.03
CA PHE A 126 0.23 -13.54 3.03
C PHE A 126 0.28 -14.42 4.28
N LEU A 127 -0.88 -14.81 4.82
CA LEU A 127 -0.95 -15.72 5.96
C LEU A 127 -1.40 -17.11 5.49
N PHE A 128 -0.57 -18.13 5.73
CA PHE A 128 -0.89 -19.49 5.31
C PHE A 128 -2.19 -19.97 5.97
N GLY A 129 -3.10 -20.53 5.18
CA GLY A 129 -4.38 -21.04 5.67
C GLY A 129 -5.40 -19.97 6.07
N SER A 130 -5.16 -18.69 5.79
CA SER A 130 -6.10 -17.60 6.12
C SER A 130 -6.24 -16.59 4.97
N CYS A 131 -7.42 -15.97 4.89
CA CYS A 131 -7.69 -14.86 3.98
C CYS A 131 -7.90 -13.59 4.82
N LEU A 132 -6.93 -12.68 4.77
CA LEU A 132 -6.97 -11.45 5.54
C LEU A 132 -8.18 -10.59 5.11
N SER A 133 -8.86 -9.99 6.08
CA SER A 133 -9.85 -8.93 5.89
C SER A 133 -9.17 -7.58 5.62
N THR A 134 -9.96 -6.57 5.24
CA THR A 134 -9.45 -5.21 5.02
C THR A 134 -9.06 -4.51 6.33
N SER A 135 -9.54 -4.98 7.48
CA SER A 135 -9.14 -4.54 8.82
C SER A 135 -7.85 -5.19 9.33
N GLU A 136 -7.34 -6.19 8.62
CA GLU A 136 -6.11 -6.91 8.99
C GLU A 136 -4.89 -6.50 8.17
N ILE A 137 -5.08 -5.52 7.26
CA ILE A 137 -4.05 -4.93 6.43
C ILE A 137 -3.94 -3.42 6.70
N ALA A 138 -2.74 -2.88 6.61
CA ALA A 138 -2.47 -1.44 6.74
C ALA A 138 -1.60 -0.93 5.60
N PHE A 139 -1.61 0.38 5.34
CA PHE A 139 -0.81 1.03 4.30
C PHE A 139 0.28 1.92 4.91
N SER A 140 1.51 1.82 4.41
CA SER A 140 2.62 2.68 4.83
C SER A 140 2.50 4.03 4.13
N ASP A 141 2.51 5.13 4.89
CA ASP A 141 2.62 6.52 4.41
C ASP A 141 1.96 6.79 3.02
N PRO A 142 0.63 6.63 2.88
CA PRO A 142 -0.02 6.56 1.56
C PRO A 142 0.09 7.84 0.70
N THR A 143 0.52 7.75 -0.56
CA THR A 143 0.41 8.93 -1.46
C THR A 143 -1.05 9.40 -1.64
N PRO A 144 -1.32 10.60 -2.16
CA PRO A 144 -2.70 11.04 -2.45
C PRO A 144 -3.50 10.01 -3.29
N ASP A 145 -2.87 9.44 -4.32
CA ASP A 145 -3.42 8.33 -5.10
C ASP A 145 -3.67 7.08 -4.24
N GLY A 146 -2.73 6.79 -3.33
CA GLY A 146 -2.82 5.73 -2.34
C GLY A 146 -4.01 5.88 -1.40
N LYS A 147 -4.29 7.09 -0.90
CA LYS A 147 -5.48 7.37 -0.05
C LYS A 147 -6.77 7.06 -0.81
N VAL A 148 -6.92 7.58 -2.03
CA VAL A 148 -8.12 7.34 -2.86
C VAL A 148 -8.30 5.85 -3.13
N PHE A 149 -7.21 5.15 -3.41
CA PHE A 149 -7.24 3.71 -3.60
C PHE A 149 -7.64 2.96 -2.31
N ALA A 150 -6.99 3.24 -1.18
CA ALA A 150 -7.22 2.57 0.09
C ALA A 150 -8.65 2.79 0.59
N THR A 151 -9.16 4.03 0.54
CA THR A 151 -10.55 4.35 0.88
C THR A 151 -11.54 3.53 0.06
N LYS A 152 -11.33 3.45 -1.26
CA LYS A 152 -12.21 2.69 -2.15
C LYS A 152 -12.09 1.17 -1.93
N TYR A 153 -10.88 0.68 -1.70
CA TYR A 153 -10.62 -0.76 -1.52
C TYR A 153 -11.16 -1.27 -0.18
N CYS A 154 -10.88 -0.56 0.91
CA CYS A 154 -11.33 -0.89 2.26
C CYS A 154 -12.79 -0.53 2.53
N LYS A 155 -13.44 0.21 1.60
CA LYS A 155 -14.83 0.69 1.73
C LYS A 155 -15.05 1.58 2.96
N THR A 156 -14.01 2.28 3.40
CA THR A 156 -14.07 3.22 4.53
C THR A 156 -12.98 4.28 4.34
N PRO A 157 -13.25 5.56 4.63
CA PRO A 157 -12.22 6.59 4.63
C PRO A 157 -11.25 6.44 5.81
N ASN A 158 -11.65 5.70 6.86
CA ASN A 158 -10.85 5.42 8.04
C ASN A 158 -10.08 4.10 7.89
N PHE A 159 -9.31 3.92 6.82
CA PHE A 159 -8.47 2.72 6.67
C PHE A 159 -7.26 2.76 7.64
N LEU A 160 -6.54 1.65 7.75
CA LEU A 160 -5.40 1.52 8.66
C LEU A 160 -4.09 1.95 8.00
N VAL A 161 -3.27 2.71 8.74
CA VAL A 161 -1.95 3.18 8.33
C VAL A 161 -0.88 2.82 9.35
N TYR A 162 0.36 2.69 8.90
CA TYR A 162 1.53 2.44 9.76
C TYR A 162 2.77 3.16 9.19
N ASN A 163 3.87 3.13 9.95
CA ASN A 163 5.18 3.62 9.51
C ASN A 163 5.16 5.05 8.94
N PHE A 164 4.52 5.95 9.66
CA PHE A 164 4.55 7.39 9.41
C PHE A 164 5.45 8.06 10.46
N ILE A 165 6.18 9.09 10.06
CA ILE A 165 7.03 9.87 10.96
C ILE A 165 6.14 10.93 11.62
N SER A 166 6.21 11.03 12.95
CA SER A 166 5.59 12.09 13.74
C SER A 166 6.50 13.30 13.88
#